data_AF-A0A6G3MNE6-F1
#
_entry.id   AF-A0A6G3MNE6-F1
#
_cell.length_a   1.000
_cell.length_b   1.000
_cell.length_c   1.000
_cell.angle_alpha   90.00
_cell.angle_beta   90.00
_cell.angle_gamma   90.00
#
_symmetry.space_group_name_H-M   'P 1'
#
loop_
_entity.id
_entity.type
_entity.pdbx_description
1 polymer ?
#
loop_
_entity_poly.entity_id
_entity_poly.type
_entity_poly.pdbx_seq_one_letter_code
_entity_poly.pdbx_strand_id
1 'polypeptide(L)'
;NIMQNAKISTNYDTPEAAMEGLLQTAVCDSIGWTTDSSVFKTIVVMTDAITKCAGDGRIVAITEPHDGLCHVDDNAKYPEGLDLDYPSIGLVGDILRKKQISVIFAISGEDIYQY
;
A
#
# COMPACT_ATOMS: atom_id res chain seq x y z
N ASN A 1 17.55 -16.40 3.14
CA ASN A 1 17.58 -14.93 3.12
C ASN A 1 16.46 -14.45 2.21
N ILE A 2 15.38 -13.88 2.76
CA ILE A 2 14.15 -13.56 1.99
C ILE A 2 14.46 -12.60 0.83
N MET A 3 15.35 -11.63 1.05
CA MET A 3 15.75 -10.64 0.05
C MET A 3 16.43 -11.26 -1.18
N GLN A 4 17.15 -12.37 -1.03
CA GLN A 4 17.84 -13.02 -2.15
C GLN A 4 16.89 -13.82 -3.05
N ASN A 5 15.69 -14.13 -2.57
CA ASN A 5 14.68 -14.89 -3.30
C ASN A 5 13.59 -14.00 -3.92
N ALA A 6 13.63 -12.69 -3.65
CA ALA A 6 12.69 -11.74 -4.24
C ALA A 6 12.90 -11.68 -5.77
N LYS A 7 11.80 -11.73 -6.53
CA LYS A 7 11.80 -11.64 -7.99
C LYS A 7 11.20 -10.31 -8.41
N ILE A 8 11.77 -9.72 -9.44
CA ILE A 8 11.25 -8.49 -10.05
C ILE A 8 10.09 -8.87 -10.98
N SER A 9 9.01 -8.09 -10.92
CA SER A 9 7.89 -8.13 -11.84
C SER A 9 7.90 -6.88 -12.74
N THR A 10 7.04 -6.85 -13.76
CA THR A 10 6.90 -5.74 -14.69
C THR A 10 5.43 -5.51 -15.03
N ASN A 11 5.03 -4.27 -15.26
CA ASN A 11 3.73 -3.84 -15.76
C ASN A 11 3.90 -2.96 -17.02
N TYR A 12 2.83 -2.30 -17.48
CA TYR A 12 2.86 -1.47 -18.69
C TYR A 12 3.07 0.03 -18.42
N ASP A 13 2.46 0.56 -17.36
CA ASP A 13 2.44 1.97 -17.04
C ASP A 13 3.33 2.30 -15.83
N THR A 14 3.80 3.55 -15.76
CA THR A 14 4.74 3.98 -14.72
C THR A 14 4.16 4.03 -13.30
N PRO A 15 2.91 4.50 -13.06
CA PRO A 15 2.42 4.61 -11.69
C PRO A 15 2.16 3.25 -11.04
N GLU A 16 2.70 3.04 -9.84
CA GLU A 16 2.64 1.76 -9.13
C GLU A 16 1.59 1.74 -8.01
N ALA A 17 1.24 0.53 -7.53
CA ALA A 17 0.24 0.33 -6.47
C ALA A 17 0.79 0.50 -5.03
N ALA A 18 1.73 1.42 -4.80
CA ALA A 18 2.40 1.58 -3.50
C ALA A 18 1.42 1.92 -2.36
N MET A 19 0.39 2.74 -2.62
CA MET A 19 -0.63 3.08 -1.62
C MET A 19 -1.50 1.88 -1.21
N GLU A 20 -1.78 0.96 -2.13
CA GLU A 20 -2.46 -0.29 -1.81
C GLU A 20 -1.62 -1.14 -0.85
N GLY A 21 -0.33 -1.32 -1.18
CA GLY A 21 0.60 -2.05 -0.31
C GLY A 21 0.74 -1.43 1.09
N LEU A 22 0.80 -0.10 1.16
CA LEU A 22 0.83 0.64 2.44
C LEU A 22 -0.44 0.41 3.25
N LEU A 23 -1.61 0.47 2.59
CA LEU A 23 -2.89 0.23 3.24
C LEU A 23 -2.99 -1.18 3.80
N GLN A 24 -2.77 -2.21 2.97
CA GLN A 24 -2.82 -3.62 3.38
C GLN A 24 -1.83 -3.90 4.52
N THR A 25 -0.61 -3.36 4.44
CA THR A 25 0.39 -3.47 5.52
C THR A 25 -0.09 -2.84 6.83
N ALA A 26 -0.84 -1.74 6.77
CA ALA A 26 -1.38 -1.11 7.97
C ALA A 26 -2.56 -1.91 8.55
N VAL A 27 -3.46 -2.42 7.71
CA VAL A 27 -4.75 -2.99 8.18
C VAL A 27 -4.66 -4.46 8.56
N CYS A 28 -3.81 -5.25 7.90
CA CYS A 28 -3.76 -6.69 8.09
C CYS A 28 -3.11 -7.13 9.40
N ASP A 29 -3.79 -8.00 10.14
CA ASP A 29 -3.29 -8.57 11.40
C ASP A 29 -2.09 -9.49 11.20
N SER A 30 -1.95 -10.08 10.01
CA SER A 30 -0.83 -10.95 9.62
C SER A 30 0.54 -10.25 9.66
N ILE A 31 0.57 -8.92 9.60
CA ILE A 31 1.80 -8.13 9.77
C ILE A 31 2.31 -8.17 11.22
N GLY A 32 1.42 -8.40 12.19
CA GLY A 32 1.80 -8.58 13.59
C GLY A 32 2.19 -7.27 14.29
N TRP A 33 1.55 -6.15 13.95
CA TRP A 33 1.75 -4.90 14.67
C TRP A 33 1.46 -5.07 16.16
N THR A 34 2.36 -4.57 17.01
CA THR A 34 2.14 -4.57 18.47
C THR A 34 0.96 -3.67 18.84
N THR A 35 0.21 -4.11 19.85
CA THR A 35 -0.85 -3.32 20.50
C THR A 35 -0.30 -2.35 21.55
N ASP A 36 0.98 -2.45 21.89
CA ASP A 36 1.64 -1.52 22.82
C ASP A 36 1.81 -0.15 22.18
N SER A 37 1.08 0.85 22.68
CA SER A 37 1.10 2.22 22.20
C SER A 37 2.41 2.96 22.50
N SER A 38 3.29 2.40 23.34
CA SER A 38 4.62 2.98 23.62
C SER A 38 5.65 2.65 22.54
N VAL A 39 5.37 1.68 21.67
CA VAL A 39 6.27 1.25 20.60
C VAL A 39 6.02 2.08 19.34
N PHE A 40 7.10 2.63 18.78
CA PHE A 40 7.06 3.36 17.53
C PHE A 40 6.90 2.41 16.34
N LYS A 41 5.75 2.49 15.65
CA LYS A 41 5.45 1.69 14.45
C LYS A 41 5.80 2.48 13.20
N THR A 42 6.57 1.86 12.31
CA THR A 42 7.05 2.51 11.08
C THR A 42 6.92 1.59 9.88
N ILE A 43 6.37 2.12 8.80
CA ILE A 43 6.43 1.50 7.46
C ILE A 43 7.39 2.33 6.61
N VAL A 44 8.28 1.65 5.89
CA VAL A 44 9.16 2.29 4.89
C VAL A 44 8.65 1.89 3.52
N VAL A 45 8.12 2.86 2.77
CA VAL A 45 7.73 2.69 1.37
C VAL A 45 8.94 3.06 0.51
N MET A 46 9.40 2.13 -0.32
CA MET A 46 10.52 2.31 -1.23
C MET A 46 10.02 2.17 -2.66
N THR A 47 10.20 3.20 -3.47
CA THR A 47 9.76 3.21 -4.87
C THR A 47 10.52 4.28 -5.65
N ASP A 48 10.66 4.06 -6.95
CA ASP A 48 11.23 4.98 -7.93
C ASP A 48 10.17 5.57 -8.87
N ALA A 49 8.89 5.39 -8.55
CA ALA A 49 7.76 5.83 -9.37
C ALA A 49 6.63 6.44 -8.53
N ILE A 50 5.78 7.23 -9.18
CA ILE A 50 4.52 7.75 -8.62
C ILE A 50 3.53 6.62 -8.32
N THR A 51 2.50 6.88 -7.50
CA THR A 51 1.54 5.86 -7.09
C THR A 51 0.14 6.11 -7.63
N LYS A 52 -0.57 5.02 -7.93
CA LYS A 52 -2.00 5.00 -8.23
C LYS A 52 -2.83 5.44 -7.03
N CYS A 53 -3.91 6.16 -7.29
CA CYS A 53 -4.85 6.67 -6.28
C CYS A 53 -6.31 6.38 -6.68
N ALA A 54 -7.22 6.57 -5.73
CA ALA A 54 -8.66 6.49 -5.97
C ALA A 54 -9.08 7.25 -7.24
N GLY A 55 -9.82 6.58 -8.12
CA GLY A 55 -10.25 7.00 -9.44
C GLY A 55 -9.44 6.38 -10.58
N ASP A 56 -8.20 5.94 -10.34
CA ASP A 56 -7.33 5.39 -11.39
C ASP A 56 -7.78 4.00 -11.86
N GLY A 57 -8.41 3.19 -11.00
CA GLY A 57 -8.93 1.87 -11.35
C GLY A 57 -10.04 1.92 -12.41
N ARG A 58 -10.66 3.09 -12.63
CA ARG A 58 -11.73 3.27 -13.61
C ARG A 58 -11.29 2.92 -15.03
N ILE A 59 -10.00 3.05 -15.36
CA ILE A 59 -9.47 2.73 -16.70
C ILE A 59 -9.56 1.23 -17.02
N VAL A 60 -9.63 0.38 -15.99
CA VAL A 60 -9.83 -1.08 -16.10
C VAL A 60 -11.21 -1.52 -15.60
N ALA A 61 -12.18 -0.60 -15.59
CA ALA A 61 -13.56 -0.83 -15.15
C ALA A 61 -13.73 -1.20 -13.67
N ILE A 62 -12.74 -0.88 -12.83
CA ILE A 62 -12.86 -0.97 -11.37
C ILE A 62 -13.38 0.38 -10.85
N THR A 63 -14.55 0.38 -10.22
CA THR A 63 -15.21 1.61 -9.77
C THR A 63 -15.69 1.59 -8.33
N GLU A 64 -15.64 0.43 -7.66
CA GLU A 64 -16.02 0.34 -6.26
C GLU A 64 -14.91 0.96 -5.40
N PRO A 65 -15.20 1.93 -4.52
CA PRO A 65 -14.17 2.53 -3.66
C PRO A 65 -13.54 1.50 -2.72
N HIS A 66 -12.26 1.66 -2.43
CA HIS A 66 -11.58 0.81 -1.45
C HIS A 66 -12.26 0.87 -0.06
N ASP A 67 -12.55 -0.28 0.53
CA ASP A 67 -13.28 -0.41 1.81
C ASP A 67 -12.43 -0.17 3.07
N GLY A 68 -11.11 -0.26 2.93
CA GLY A 68 -10.14 -0.02 4.01
C GLY A 68 -9.91 -1.24 4.89
N LEU A 69 -10.29 -2.43 4.42
CA LEU A 69 -10.13 -3.69 5.12
C LEU A 69 -8.92 -4.48 4.57
N CYS A 70 -8.51 -5.50 5.33
CA CYS A 70 -7.47 -6.43 4.91
C CYS A 70 -8.06 -7.44 3.92
N HIS A 71 -7.41 -7.58 2.77
CA HIS A 71 -7.74 -8.57 1.74
C HIS A 71 -6.58 -9.52 1.41
N VAL A 72 -5.52 -9.50 2.22
CA VAL A 72 -4.42 -10.47 2.10
C VAL A 72 -4.92 -11.84 2.55
N ASP A 73 -4.73 -12.85 1.69
CA ASP A 73 -5.13 -14.23 1.94
C ASP A 73 -4.21 -14.96 2.94
N ASP A 74 -4.58 -16.19 3.29
CA ASP A 74 -3.81 -17.05 4.22
C ASP A 74 -2.39 -17.39 3.70
N ASN A 75 -2.12 -17.17 2.41
CA ASN A 75 -0.80 -17.37 1.78
C ASN A 75 0.03 -16.07 1.72
N ALA A 76 -0.40 -15.02 2.43
CA ALA A 76 0.18 -13.69 2.40
C ALA A 76 0.19 -13.05 1.00
N LYS A 77 -0.83 -13.34 0.19
CA LYS A 77 -1.03 -12.73 -1.13
C LYS A 77 -2.26 -11.84 -1.13
N TYR A 78 -2.12 -10.66 -1.74
CA TYR A 78 -3.27 -9.87 -2.14
C TYR A 78 -3.81 -10.47 -3.45
N PRO A 79 -5.04 -11.00 -3.47
CA PRO A 79 -5.56 -11.75 -4.60
C PRO A 79 -5.71 -10.88 -5.85
N GLU A 80 -5.39 -11.47 -7.00
CA GLU A 80 -5.63 -10.85 -8.31
C GLU A 80 -7.14 -10.70 -8.54
N GLY A 81 -7.55 -9.58 -9.15
CA GLY A 81 -8.95 -9.36 -9.53
C GLY A 81 -9.87 -8.92 -8.40
N LEU A 82 -9.36 -8.22 -7.39
CA LEU A 82 -10.21 -7.49 -6.45
C LEU A 82 -10.94 -6.35 -7.18
N ASP A 83 -12.26 -6.27 -6.99
CA ASP A 83 -13.13 -5.27 -7.62
C ASP A 83 -13.08 -3.90 -6.92
N LEU A 84 -12.09 -3.68 -6.06
CA LEU A 84 -11.89 -2.43 -5.31
C LEU A 84 -10.85 -1.55 -6.00
N ASP A 85 -11.19 -0.28 -6.16
CA ASP A 85 -10.29 0.76 -6.67
C ASP A 85 -9.14 1.00 -5.68
N TYR A 86 -8.08 1.67 -6.14
CA TYR A 86 -6.98 2.08 -5.27
C TYR A 86 -7.48 2.97 -4.13
N PRO A 87 -6.83 2.95 -2.95
CA PRO A 87 -7.29 3.73 -1.83
C PRO A 87 -7.05 5.22 -2.05
N SER A 88 -7.92 6.03 -1.47
CA SER A 88 -7.70 7.48 -1.44
C SER A 88 -6.62 7.84 -0.41
N ILE A 89 -5.92 8.96 -0.64
CA ILE A 89 -4.93 9.49 0.31
C ILE A 89 -5.58 9.72 1.69
N GLY A 90 -6.81 10.21 1.72
CA GLY A 90 -7.57 10.42 2.95
C GLY A 90 -7.82 9.13 3.73
N LEU A 91 -8.22 8.05 3.04
CA LEU A 91 -8.44 6.74 3.66
C LEU A 91 -7.15 6.20 4.29
N VAL A 92 -6.05 6.21 3.54
CA VAL A 92 -4.74 5.73 4.03
C VAL A 92 -4.28 6.57 5.23
N GLY A 93 -4.33 7.90 5.11
CA GLY A 93 -3.94 8.81 6.19
C GLY A 93 -4.77 8.62 7.47
N ASP A 94 -6.07 8.42 7.34
CA ASP A 94 -6.96 8.14 8.47
C ASP A 94 -6.62 6.81 9.17
N ILE A 95 -6.29 5.77 8.41
CA ILE A 95 -5.91 4.46 8.95
C ILE A 95 -4.56 4.52 9.65
N LEU A 96 -3.54 5.12 9.02
CA LEU A 96 -2.21 5.29 9.62
C LEU A 96 -2.30 6.07 10.94
N ARG A 97 -3.09 7.16 10.97
CA ARG A 97 -3.36 7.93 12.18
C ARG A 97 -4.02 7.08 13.27
N LYS A 98 -5.12 6.38 12.94
CA LYS A 98 -5.85 5.53 13.90
C LYS A 98 -4.96 4.42 14.46
N LYS A 99 -4.08 3.84 13.63
CA LYS A 99 -3.17 2.77 14.03
C LYS A 99 -1.85 3.26 14.61
N GLN A 100 -1.62 4.57 14.72
CA GLN A 100 -0.37 5.18 15.20
C GLN A 100 0.86 4.65 14.46
N ILE A 101 0.75 4.54 13.13
CA ILE A 101 1.84 4.10 12.26
C ILE A 101 2.40 5.34 11.57
N SER A 102 3.72 5.52 11.67
CA SER A 102 4.44 6.50 10.87
C SER A 102 4.86 5.88 9.55
N VAL A 103 4.83 6.65 8.47
CA VAL A 103 5.32 6.21 7.17
C VAL A 103 6.53 7.04 6.78
N ILE A 104 7.55 6.38 6.23
CA ILE A 104 8.71 7.00 5.61
C ILE A 104 8.67 6.65 4.14
N PHE A 105 8.62 7.67 3.27
CA PHE A 105 8.73 7.48 1.83
C PHE A 105 10.20 7.66 1.42
N ALA A 106 10.85 6.56 1.06
CA ALA A 106 12.20 6.52 0.54
C ALA A 106 12.13 6.46 -0.99
N ILE A 107 11.95 7.62 -1.60
CA ILE A 107 11.71 7.77 -3.05
C ILE A 107 12.98 8.23 -3.75
N SER A 108 13.24 7.72 -4.96
CA SER A 108 14.33 8.19 -5.81
C SER A 108 13.84 9.12 -6.92
N GLY A 109 14.67 10.08 -7.32
CA GLY A 109 14.48 10.84 -8.57
C GLY A 109 13.65 12.11 -8.46
N GLU A 110 13.09 12.55 -9.59
CA GLU A 110 12.31 13.80 -9.73
C GLU A 110 10.88 13.67 -9.17
N ASP A 111 10.41 12.45 -8.88
CA ASP A 111 9.07 12.16 -8.40
C ASP A 111 8.83 12.49 -6.92
N ILE A 112 9.86 12.99 -6.21
CA ILE A 112 9.76 13.48 -4.82
C ILE A 112 8.64 14.51 -4.65
N TYR A 113 8.34 15.32 -5.68
CA TYR A 113 7.31 16.36 -5.60
C TYR A 113 5.87 15.83 -5.67
N GLN A 114 5.68 14.54 -5.91
CA GLN A 114 4.37 13.92 -6.10
C GLN A 114 3.93 13.05 -4.92
N TYR A 115 4.73 12.98 -3.84
CA TYR A 115 4.46 12.23 -2.61
C TYR A 115 4.41 13.11 -1.36
#